data_AF-H2ZVE1-F1
#
_entry.id   AF-H2ZVE1-F1
#
_cell.length_a   1.000
_cell.length_b   1.000
_cell.length_c   1.000
_cell.angle_alpha   90.00
_cell.angle_beta   90.00
_cell.angle_gamma   90.00
#
_symmetry.space_group_name_H-M   'P 1'
#
loop_
_entity.id
_entity.type
_entity.pdbx_description
1 polymer ?
#
loop_
_entity_poly.entity_id
_entity_poly.type
_entity_poly.pdbx_seq_one_letter_code
_entity_poly.pdbx_strand_id
1 'polypeptide(L)'
;GAGGRLDKEAVYKWFKLGLPSAQRVDFLYGLLDLCHPLELRFLGACLEDLARKDFHSLREAEVRANSLGDMSQLSDLTQPEVRCKLIVYLALLASDNREVAAVLYGVLRHVDGILKNCGLNRFREHLLLLFTMASLHPAFAFHHRVTLRAQLDEIY
;
A
#
# COMPACT_ATOMS: atom_id res chain seq x y z
N GLY A 1 -11.21 -28.03 20.87
CA GLY A 1 -12.17 -27.79 19.78
C GLY A 1 -11.41 -27.84 18.47
N ALA A 2 -12.00 -28.47 17.46
CA ALA A 2 -11.44 -28.86 16.17
C ALA A 2 -10.39 -27.92 15.55
N GLY A 3 -9.11 -28.25 15.72
CA GLY A 3 -8.01 -27.71 14.91
C GLY A 3 -7.84 -28.55 13.65
N GLY A 4 -8.72 -28.35 12.67
CA GLY A 4 -8.53 -28.94 11.35
C GLY A 4 -7.19 -28.49 10.78
N ARG A 5 -6.36 -29.44 10.33
CA ARG A 5 -5.08 -29.13 9.68
C ARG A 5 -5.36 -28.25 8.47
N LEU A 6 -4.87 -27.01 8.50
CA LEU A 6 -4.98 -26.10 7.36
C LEU A 6 -4.24 -26.70 6.17
N ASP A 7 -4.95 -26.87 5.05
CA ASP A 7 -4.33 -27.27 3.80
C ASP A 7 -3.56 -26.10 3.20
N LYS A 8 -2.23 -26.26 3.16
CA LYS A 8 -1.30 -25.26 2.64
C LYS A 8 -1.62 -24.86 1.19
N GLU A 9 -2.01 -25.82 0.36
CA GLU A 9 -2.30 -25.55 -1.06
C GLU A 9 -3.58 -24.73 -1.19
N ALA A 10 -4.62 -25.07 -0.43
CA ALA A 10 -5.85 -24.29 -0.37
C ALA A 10 -5.60 -22.83 0.06
N VAL A 11 -4.76 -22.61 1.07
CA VAL A 11 -4.42 -21.25 1.54
C VAL A 11 -3.67 -20.48 0.44
N TYR A 12 -2.71 -21.10 -0.24
CA TYR A 12 -1.95 -20.44 -1.31
C TYR A 12 -2.85 -20.08 -2.50
N LYS A 13 -3.77 -20.97 -2.86
CA LYS A 13 -4.75 -20.72 -3.92
C LYS A 13 -5.70 -19.59 -3.54
N TRP A 14 -6.22 -19.60 -2.32
CA TRP A 14 -7.07 -18.52 -1.81
C TRP A 14 -6.34 -17.18 -1.79
N PHE A 15 -5.11 -17.14 -1.27
CA PHE A 15 -4.31 -15.92 -1.23
C PHE A 15 -4.02 -15.38 -2.63
N LYS A 16 -3.67 -16.25 -3.57
CA LYS A 16 -3.29 -15.85 -4.93
C LYS A 16 -4.48 -15.44 -5.81
N LEU A 17 -5.58 -16.21 -5.75
CA LEU A 17 -6.70 -16.07 -6.70
C LEU A 17 -7.95 -15.45 -6.06
N GLY A 18 -8.15 -15.63 -4.76
CA GLY A 18 -9.34 -15.18 -4.05
C GLY A 18 -9.24 -13.77 -3.49
N LEU A 19 -8.02 -13.27 -3.25
CA LEU A 19 -7.81 -11.95 -2.66
C LEU A 19 -7.36 -10.90 -3.70
N PRO A 20 -8.05 -9.75 -3.78
CA PRO A 20 -7.56 -8.56 -4.48
C PRO A 20 -6.24 -8.05 -3.88
N SER A 21 -5.50 -7.23 -4.64
CA SER A 21 -4.19 -6.72 -4.24
C SER A 21 -4.19 -6.02 -2.88
N ALA A 22 -5.19 -5.17 -2.60
CA ALA A 22 -5.34 -4.49 -1.32
C ALA A 22 -5.43 -5.49 -0.14
N GLN A 23 -6.31 -6.48 -0.26
CA GLN A 23 -6.49 -7.49 0.79
C GLN A 23 -5.26 -8.38 0.97
N ARG A 24 -4.51 -8.68 -0.09
CA ARG A 24 -3.24 -9.41 0.03
C ARG A 24 -2.20 -8.64 0.85
N VAL A 25 -2.09 -7.33 0.62
CA VAL A 25 -1.17 -6.45 1.35
C VAL A 25 -1.58 -6.36 2.83
N ASP A 26 -2.86 -6.09 3.09
CA ASP A 26 -3.39 -5.97 4.46
C ASP A 26 -3.24 -7.29 5.24
N PHE A 27 -3.57 -8.41 4.60
CA PHE A 27 -3.41 -9.74 5.18
C PHE A 27 -1.94 -10.08 5.48
N LEU A 28 -1.03 -9.85 4.53
CA LEU A 28 0.39 -10.13 4.72
C LEU A 28 0.98 -9.25 5.83
N TYR A 29 0.61 -7.97 5.87
CA TYR A 29 1.01 -7.07 6.96
C TYR A 29 0.53 -7.59 8.31
N GLY A 30 -0.73 -8.02 8.41
CA GLY A 30 -1.27 -8.63 9.62
C GLY A 30 -0.50 -9.88 10.06
N LEU A 31 -0.07 -10.73 9.12
CA LEU A 31 0.78 -11.88 9.44
C LEU A 31 2.17 -11.47 9.96
N LEU A 32 2.77 -10.43 9.36
CA LEU A 32 4.07 -9.91 9.80
C LEU A 32 3.97 -9.28 11.19
N ASP A 33 2.89 -8.56 11.50
CA ASP A 33 2.68 -7.94 12.82
C ASP A 33 2.56 -8.97 13.95
N LEU A 34 2.20 -10.22 13.63
CA LEU A 34 2.16 -11.34 14.57
C LEU A 34 3.53 -12.02 14.79
N CYS A 35 4.54 -11.69 13.98
CA CYS A 35 5.88 -12.29 14.08
C CYS A 35 6.73 -11.66 15.20
N HIS A 36 7.62 -12.47 15.77
CA HIS A 36 8.62 -12.01 16.73
C HIS A 36 9.73 -11.18 16.04
N PRO A 37 10.47 -10.33 16.78
CA PRO A 37 11.52 -9.49 16.19
C PRO A 37 12.60 -10.24 15.39
N LEU A 38 12.97 -11.46 15.81
CA LEU A 38 13.93 -12.29 15.09
C LEU A 38 13.36 -12.86 13.79
N GLU A 39 12.08 -13.26 13.80
CA GLU A 39 11.36 -13.74 12.62
C GLU A 39 11.20 -12.62 11.60
N LEU A 40 10.82 -11.41 12.05
CA LEU A 40 10.77 -10.22 11.20
C LEU A 40 12.11 -9.90 10.56
N ARG A 41 13.22 -9.98 11.32
CA ARG A 41 14.55 -9.74 10.78
C ARG A 41 14.93 -10.77 9.71
N PHE A 42 14.61 -12.05 9.94
CA PHE A 42 14.85 -13.11 8.97
C PHE A 42 13.99 -12.91 7.70
N LEU A 43 12.70 -12.63 7.86
CA LEU A 43 11.78 -12.38 6.75
C LEU A 43 12.20 -11.14 5.94
N GLY A 44 12.76 -10.11 6.57
CA GLY A 44 13.35 -8.96 5.88
C GLY A 44 14.42 -9.39 4.85
N ALA A 45 15.35 -10.26 5.24
CA ALA A 45 16.36 -10.78 4.33
C ALA A 45 15.76 -11.62 3.18
N CYS A 46 14.71 -12.41 3.46
CA CYS A 46 13.98 -13.14 2.43
C CYS A 46 13.27 -12.20 1.44
N LEU A 47 12.65 -11.12 1.94
CA LEU A 47 11.98 -10.13 1.10
C LEU A 47 12.96 -9.39 0.19
N GLU A 48 14.12 -9.00 0.71
CA GLU A 48 15.20 -8.40 -0.08
C GLU A 48 15.66 -9.32 -1.22
N ASP A 49 15.81 -10.62 -0.95
CA ASP A 49 16.18 -11.62 -1.95
C ASP A 49 15.12 -11.77 -3.05
N LEU A 50 13.85 -11.86 -2.66
CA LEU A 50 12.72 -11.97 -3.58
C LEU A 50 12.57 -10.71 -4.45
N ALA A 51 12.74 -9.52 -3.87
CA ALA A 51 12.59 -8.24 -4.55
C ALA A 51 13.80 -7.83 -5.40
N ARG A 52 14.96 -8.49 -5.22
CA ARG A 52 16.23 -8.12 -5.89
C ARG A 52 16.11 -8.05 -7.42
N LYS A 53 15.24 -8.86 -8.02
CA LYS A 53 15.06 -8.95 -9.48
C LYS A 53 14.59 -7.63 -10.11
N ASP A 54 13.79 -6.87 -9.38
CA ASP A 54 13.17 -5.63 -9.86
C ASP A 54 13.91 -4.38 -9.38
N PHE A 55 15.02 -4.55 -8.66
CA PHE A 55 15.77 -3.43 -8.07
C PHE A 55 16.22 -2.41 -9.13
N HIS A 56 16.80 -2.87 -10.24
CA HIS A 56 17.32 -1.98 -11.27
C HIS A 56 16.20 -1.24 -12.04
N SER A 57 15.08 -1.90 -12.31
CA SER A 57 13.96 -1.30 -13.04
C SER A 57 13.21 -0.26 -12.21
N LEU A 58 13.20 -0.41 -10.88
CA LEU A 58 12.47 0.49 -9.97
C LEU A 58 13.32 1.64 -9.41
N ARG A 59 14.65 1.59 -9.56
CA ARG A 59 15.58 2.57 -8.96
C ARG A 59 15.24 4.03 -9.27
N GLU A 60 14.92 4.36 -10.52
CA GLU A 60 14.56 5.74 -10.85
C GLU A 60 13.23 6.17 -10.22
N ALA A 61 12.26 5.25 -10.18
CA ALA A 61 10.97 5.50 -9.55
C ALA A 61 11.12 5.69 -8.04
N GLU A 62 12.04 4.96 -7.39
CA GLU A 62 12.37 5.11 -5.98
C GLU A 62 12.99 6.47 -5.67
N VAL A 63 13.94 6.93 -6.49
CA VAL A 63 14.53 8.28 -6.34
C VAL A 63 13.45 9.35 -6.43
N ARG A 64 12.52 9.22 -7.39
CA ARG A 64 11.40 10.16 -7.54
C ARG A 64 10.40 10.06 -6.39
N ALA A 65 10.09 8.85 -5.93
CA ALA A 65 9.18 8.59 -4.80
C ALA A 65 9.69 9.20 -3.48
N ASN A 66 11.00 9.45 -3.38
CA ASN A 66 11.64 10.04 -2.20
C ASN A 66 12.04 11.50 -2.39
N SER A 67 11.59 12.16 -3.46
CA SER A 67 11.88 13.57 -3.78
C SER A 67 10.60 14.41 -3.76
N LEU A 68 10.68 15.63 -3.23
CA LEU A 68 9.56 16.58 -3.21
C LEU A 68 9.22 17.15 -4.59
N GLY A 69 10.17 17.14 -5.53
CA GLY A 69 10.06 17.84 -6.82
C GLY A 69 8.93 17.35 -7.74
N ASP A 70 8.56 16.07 -7.66
CA ASP A 70 7.61 15.43 -8.58
C ASP A 70 6.15 15.37 -8.05
N MET A 71 5.91 15.92 -6.85
CA MET A 71 4.65 15.72 -6.13
C MET A 71 3.50 16.63 -6.60
N SER A 72 3.81 17.75 -7.26
CA SER A 72 2.81 18.69 -7.81
C SER A 72 1.94 18.07 -8.91
N GLN A 73 2.40 16.99 -9.54
CA GLN A 73 1.70 16.29 -10.62
C GLN A 73 0.69 15.24 -10.13
N LEU A 74 0.54 15.07 -8.81
CA LEU A 74 -0.22 13.96 -8.22
C LEU A 74 -1.64 14.34 -7.77
N SER A 75 -2.15 15.52 -8.14
CA SER A 75 -3.39 16.07 -7.56
C SER A 75 -4.69 15.46 -8.07
N ASP A 76 -4.73 14.91 -9.30
CA ASP A 76 -5.96 14.40 -9.91
C ASP A 76 -6.04 12.87 -9.88
N LEU A 77 -6.63 12.32 -8.82
CA LEU A 77 -6.83 10.87 -8.68
C LEU A 77 -7.91 10.31 -9.62
N THR A 78 -8.58 11.12 -10.44
CA THR A 78 -9.47 10.61 -11.50
C THR A 78 -8.69 10.02 -12.67
N GLN A 79 -7.44 10.46 -12.85
CA GLN A 79 -6.55 9.95 -13.89
C GLN A 79 -5.92 8.61 -13.47
N PRO A 80 -5.98 7.56 -14.32
CA PRO A 80 -5.33 6.28 -14.03
C PRO A 80 -3.81 6.40 -13.87
N GLU A 81 -3.16 7.27 -14.63
CA GLU A 81 -1.70 7.49 -14.60
C GLU A 81 -1.26 7.98 -13.22
N VAL A 82 -2.03 8.91 -12.63
CA VAL A 82 -1.76 9.44 -11.29
C VAL A 82 -1.93 8.36 -10.23
N ARG A 83 -3.00 7.57 -10.28
CA ARG A 83 -3.23 6.47 -9.34
C ARG A 83 -2.13 5.40 -9.41
N CYS A 84 -1.74 4.99 -10.62
CA CYS A 84 -0.66 4.03 -10.82
C CYS A 84 0.68 4.58 -10.30
N LYS A 85 1.00 5.84 -10.59
CA LYS A 85 2.20 6.51 -10.10
C LYS A 85 2.24 6.59 -8.58
N LEU A 86 1.11 6.89 -7.94
CA LEU A 86 1.00 6.90 -6.47
C LEU A 86 1.18 5.53 -5.83
N ILE A 87 0.65 4.47 -6.44
CA ILE A 87 0.88 3.08 -5.97
C ILE A 87 2.38 2.77 -6.00
N VAL A 88 3.06 3.11 -7.11
CA VAL A 88 4.51 2.95 -7.24
C VAL A 88 5.25 3.78 -6.19
N TYR A 89 4.86 5.04 -5.98
CA TYR A 89 5.51 5.90 -4.99
C TYR A 89 5.34 5.39 -3.57
N LEU A 90 4.15 4.92 -3.20
CA LEU A 90 3.92 4.30 -1.88
C LEU A 90 4.69 2.99 -1.70
N ALA A 91 4.91 2.23 -2.77
CA ALA A 91 5.71 1.00 -2.71
C ALA A 91 7.21 1.26 -2.50
N LEU A 92 7.69 2.41 -2.97
CA LEU A 92 9.12 2.76 -3.00
C LEU A 92 9.49 3.90 -2.04
N LEU A 93 8.53 4.40 -1.27
CA LEU A 93 8.76 5.45 -0.28
C LEU A 93 9.61 4.89 0.87
N ALA A 94 10.69 5.59 1.20
CA ALA A 94 11.53 5.20 2.32
C ALA A 94 10.73 5.27 3.64
N SER A 95 10.94 4.28 4.50
CA SER A 95 10.15 4.09 5.73
C SER A 95 10.20 5.26 6.72
N ASP A 96 11.22 6.11 6.61
CA ASP A 96 11.49 7.26 7.47
C ASP A 96 11.29 8.61 6.77
N ASN A 97 10.91 8.62 5.49
CA ASN A 97 10.70 9.84 4.71
C ASN A 97 9.33 10.49 4.99
N ARG A 98 9.24 11.11 6.18
CA ARG A 98 8.02 11.75 6.67
C ARG A 98 7.60 12.97 5.87
N GLU A 99 8.54 13.68 5.25
CA GLU A 99 8.26 14.88 4.47
C GLU A 99 7.44 14.53 3.23
N VAL A 100 7.90 13.56 2.43
CA VAL A 100 7.14 13.10 1.27
C VAL A 100 5.84 12.42 1.70
N ALA A 101 5.86 11.62 2.77
CA ALA A 101 4.64 11.00 3.30
C ALA A 101 3.56 12.03 3.64
N ALA A 102 3.94 13.19 4.20
CA ALA A 102 3.00 14.26 4.51
C ALA A 102 2.39 14.89 3.24
N VAL A 103 3.18 15.04 2.18
CA VAL A 103 2.67 15.52 0.87
C VAL A 103 1.71 14.51 0.26
N LEU A 104 2.07 13.22 0.24
CA LEU A 104 1.21 12.14 -0.25
C LEU A 104 -0.10 12.05 0.55
N TYR A 105 -0.05 12.22 1.87
CA TYR A 105 -1.25 12.33 2.70
C TYR A 105 -2.12 13.53 2.27
N GLY A 106 -1.51 14.69 2.00
CA GLY A 106 -2.18 15.86 1.48
C GLY A 106 -2.93 15.61 0.16
N VAL A 107 -2.40 14.77 -0.72
CA VAL A 107 -3.08 14.33 -1.94
C VAL A 107 -4.26 13.40 -1.63
N LEU A 108 -4.03 12.38 -0.78
CA LEU A 108 -5.00 11.32 -0.52
C LEU A 108 -6.20 11.78 0.33
N ARG A 109 -6.03 12.76 1.23
CA ARG A 109 -7.11 13.24 2.11
C ARG A 109 -8.29 13.88 1.36
N HIS A 110 -8.11 14.31 0.11
CA HIS A 110 -9.13 15.02 -0.68
C HIS A 110 -10.02 14.08 -1.52
N VAL A 111 -9.94 12.76 -1.29
CA VAL A 111 -10.67 11.74 -2.06
C VAL A 111 -12.19 11.83 -1.90
N ASP A 112 -12.71 12.38 -0.81
CA ASP A 112 -14.15 12.50 -0.56
C ASP A 112 -14.91 13.20 -1.70
N GLY A 113 -14.28 14.17 -2.39
CA GLY A 113 -14.87 14.83 -3.56
C GLY A 113 -14.88 13.94 -4.81
N ILE A 114 -13.90 13.05 -4.95
CA ILE A 114 -13.75 12.15 -6.09
C ILE A 114 -14.74 10.99 -6.01
N LEU A 115 -14.99 10.47 -4.81
CA LEU A 115 -15.99 9.43 -4.57
C LEU A 115 -17.40 9.89 -4.95
N LYS A 116 -17.72 11.16 -4.67
CA LYS A 116 -19.02 11.75 -4.96
C LYS A 116 -19.25 12.04 -6.45
N ASN A 117 -18.19 12.34 -7.21
CA ASN A 117 -18.31 12.92 -8.56
C ASN A 117 -18.04 11.95 -9.72
N CYS A 118 -17.17 10.95 -9.56
CA CYS A 118 -16.68 10.15 -10.70
C CYS A 118 -17.15 8.69 -10.70
N GLY A 119 -17.92 8.28 -9.69
CA GLY A 119 -18.40 6.91 -9.52
C GLY A 119 -17.31 5.96 -9.01
N LEU A 120 -17.34 5.69 -7.70
CA LEU A 120 -16.43 4.81 -6.94
C LEU A 120 -16.01 3.54 -7.71
N ASN A 121 -16.96 2.90 -8.39
CA ASN A 121 -16.76 1.60 -9.04
C ASN A 121 -15.68 1.59 -10.15
N ARG A 122 -15.42 2.71 -10.83
CA ARG A 122 -14.48 2.72 -11.98
C ARG A 122 -13.03 2.50 -11.56
N PHE A 123 -12.66 2.93 -10.35
CA PHE A 123 -11.27 2.92 -9.88
C PHE A 123 -11.15 2.44 -8.43
N ARG A 124 -12.19 1.74 -7.95
CA ARG A 124 -12.29 1.22 -6.58
C ARG A 124 -11.08 0.40 -6.16
N GLU A 125 -10.63 -0.51 -7.01
CA GLU A 125 -9.49 -1.40 -6.69
C GLU A 125 -8.18 -0.63 -6.48
N HIS A 126 -7.91 0.39 -7.31
CA HIS A 126 -6.75 1.25 -7.15
C HIS A 126 -6.83 2.08 -5.87
N LEU A 127 -8.01 2.60 -5.53
CA LEU A 127 -8.20 3.33 -4.27
C LEU A 127 -8.02 2.41 -3.06
N LEU A 128 -8.66 1.23 -3.05
CA LEU A 128 -8.49 0.25 -1.98
C LEU A 128 -7.00 -0.04 -1.74
N LEU A 129 -6.23 -0.26 -2.81
CA LEU A 129 -4.80 -0.51 -2.69
C LEU A 129 -4.03 0.70 -2.17
N LEU A 130 -4.27 1.90 -2.71
CA LEU A 130 -3.64 3.15 -2.27
C LEU A 130 -3.85 3.41 -0.78
N PHE A 131 -5.10 3.34 -0.34
CA PHE A 131 -5.47 3.60 1.05
C PHE A 131 -4.98 2.50 1.99
N THR A 132 -4.98 1.24 1.55
CA THR A 132 -4.36 0.14 2.30
C THR A 132 -2.87 0.41 2.50
N MET A 133 -2.12 0.67 1.44
CA MET A 133 -0.68 0.91 1.52
C MET A 133 -0.38 2.14 2.39
N ALA A 134 -1.03 3.27 2.15
CA ALA A 134 -0.78 4.51 2.87
C ALA A 134 -1.16 4.43 4.37
N SER A 135 -2.24 3.71 4.72
CA SER A 135 -2.62 3.52 6.13
C SER A 135 -1.69 2.57 6.89
N LEU A 136 -0.98 1.67 6.20
CA LEU A 136 0.00 0.76 6.80
C LEU A 136 1.43 1.31 6.78
N HIS A 137 1.73 2.26 5.89
CA HIS A 137 3.10 2.70 5.62
C HIS A 137 3.75 3.41 6.82
N PRO A 138 4.95 3.01 7.27
CA PRO A 138 5.58 3.54 8.49
C PRO A 138 5.98 5.01 8.40
N ALA A 139 6.27 5.52 7.20
CA ALA A 139 6.60 6.93 7.01
C ALA A 139 5.44 7.89 7.32
N PHE A 140 4.19 7.39 7.30
CA PHE A 140 3.02 8.20 7.61
C PHE A 140 2.88 8.36 9.13
N ALA A 141 2.61 9.59 9.57
CA ALA A 141 2.30 9.87 10.96
C ALA A 141 1.07 9.06 11.42
N PHE A 142 1.01 8.73 12.71
CA PHE A 142 -0.10 7.95 13.28
C PHE A 142 -1.48 8.53 12.92
N HIS A 143 -1.68 9.84 13.09
CA HIS A 143 -2.94 10.48 12.77
C HIS A 143 -3.27 10.45 11.26
N HIS A 144 -2.26 10.51 10.37
CA HIS A 144 -2.48 10.31 8.93
C HIS A 144 -3.02 8.90 8.66
N ARG A 145 -2.38 7.88 9.26
CA ARG A 145 -2.76 6.46 9.07
C ARG A 145 -4.18 6.17 9.56
N VAL A 146 -4.58 6.72 10.71
CA VAL A 146 -5.93 6.58 11.25
C VAL A 146 -6.97 7.20 10.32
N THR A 147 -6.74 8.43 9.84
CA THR A 147 -7.67 9.10 8.91
C THR A 147 -7.80 8.32 7.60
N LEU A 148 -6.67 7.89 7.02
CA LEU A 148 -6.68 7.11 5.78
C LEU A 148 -7.36 5.75 5.96
N ARG A 149 -7.21 5.10 7.12
CA ARG A 149 -7.92 3.86 7.43
C ARG A 149 -9.43 4.07 7.54
N ALA A 150 -9.87 5.14 8.19
CA ALA A 150 -11.29 5.49 8.22
C ALA A 150 -11.86 5.75 6.81
N GLN A 151 -11.10 6.42 5.94
CA GLN A 151 -11.48 6.60 4.53
C GLN A 151 -11.49 5.29 3.74
N LEU A 152 -10.59 4.35 4.04
CA LEU A 152 -10.59 3.02 3.44
C LEU A 152 -11.88 2.25 3.74
N ASP A 153 -12.38 2.35 4.97
CA ASP A 153 -13.61 1.66 5.40
C ASP A 153 -14.84 2.15 4.63
N GLU A 154 -14.87 3.43 4.23
CA GLU A 154 -15.94 4.01 3.38
C GLU A 154 -15.86 3.55 1.91
N ILE A 155 -14.74 2.98 1.47
CA ILE A 155 -14.56 2.45 0.11
C ILE A 155 -14.96 0.96 0.04
N TYR A 156 -14.95 0.24 1.17
CA TYR A 156 -15.40 -1.17 1.28
C TYR A 156 -16.92 -1.32 1.17
#